data_AF-A0A9N9PXL2-F1
#
_entry.id   AF-A0A9N9PXL2-F1
#
_cell.length_a   1.000
_cell.length_b   1.000
_cell.length_c   1.000
_cell.angle_alpha   90.00
_cell.angle_beta   90.00
_cell.angle_gamma   90.00
#
_symmetry.space_group_name_H-M   'P 1'
#
loop_
_entity.id
_entity.type
_entity.pdbx_description
1 polymer ?
#
loop_
_entity_poly.entity_id
_entity_poly.type
_entity_poly.pdbx_seq_one_letter_code
_entity_poly.pdbx_strand_id
1 'polypeptide(L)'
;MEDLDWRTRGTQTVGELASSFLGAKEKSLLFAGPVYVVTGQYDYIFCGGDCRTTDTSGPVANTKENYPLAATLGKGFDSHIVQGTAHCWQLHYAAHDAFVNVHQWLERKGF
;
A
#
# COMPACT_ATOMS: atom_id res chain seq x y z
N MET A 1 8.90 -12.09 34.86
CA MET A 1 8.71 -12.36 33.43
C MET A 1 7.31 -11.88 33.13
N GLU A 2 7.19 -10.78 32.39
CA GLU A 2 5.91 -10.15 32.10
C GLU A 2 5.15 -11.05 31.09
N ASP A 3 3.95 -11.47 31.46
CA ASP A 3 3.10 -12.32 30.63
C ASP A 3 2.50 -11.46 29.52
N LEU A 4 3.24 -11.34 28.41
CA LEU A 4 2.82 -10.54 27.27
C LEU A 4 1.59 -11.20 26.65
N ASP A 5 0.43 -10.54 26.73
CA ASP A 5 -0.81 -11.00 26.12
C ASP A 5 -0.72 -10.93 24.59
N TRP A 6 -0.24 -12.03 24.00
CA TRP A 6 -0.17 -12.21 22.56
C TRP A 6 -1.54 -12.35 21.89
N ARG A 7 -2.67 -12.34 22.62
CA ARG A 7 -4.01 -12.35 22.03
C ARG A 7 -4.38 -10.98 21.44
N THR A 8 -3.74 -9.91 21.90
CA THR A 8 -4.07 -8.54 21.47
C THR A 8 -2.88 -7.91 20.75
N ARG A 9 -2.69 -8.24 19.46
CA ARG A 9 -1.55 -7.78 18.64
C ARG A 9 -1.83 -6.55 17.75
N GLY A 10 -2.82 -5.75 18.11
CA GLY A 10 -3.36 -4.70 17.23
C GLY A 10 -3.56 -3.35 17.91
N THR A 11 -2.60 -2.87 18.69
CA THR A 11 -2.67 -1.49 19.20
C THR A 11 -2.48 -0.52 18.04
N GLN A 12 -3.57 0.08 17.58
CA GLN A 12 -3.54 1.16 16.60
C GLN A 12 -3.76 2.50 17.29
N THR A 13 -3.13 3.54 16.75
CA THR A 13 -3.41 4.89 17.24
C THR A 13 -4.78 5.35 16.74
N VAL A 14 -5.50 6.14 17.53
CA VAL A 14 -6.79 6.70 17.10
C VAL A 14 -6.65 7.53 15.82
N GLY A 15 -5.48 8.16 15.61
CA GLY A 15 -5.17 8.87 14.38
C GLY A 15 -5.16 7.97 13.13
N GLU A 16 -4.58 6.78 13.23
CA GLU A 16 -4.54 5.80 12.13
C GLU A 16 -5.96 5.34 11.73
N LEU A 17 -6.82 5.08 12.72
CA LEU A 17 -8.23 4.75 12.49
C LEU A 17 -8.99 5.94 11.88
N ALA A 18 -8.81 7.15 12.42
CA ALA A 18 -9.45 8.35 11.89
C ALA A 18 -9.04 8.60 10.43
N SER A 19 -7.76 8.49 10.09
CA SER A 19 -7.31 8.65 8.70
C SER A 19 -7.84 7.56 7.77
N SER A 20 -7.92 6.31 8.23
CA SER A 20 -8.36 5.17 7.41
C SER A 20 -9.88 5.16 7.16
N PHE A 21 -10.69 5.55 8.15
CA PHE A 21 -12.15 5.49 8.10
C PHE A 21 -12.83 6.84 7.80
N LEU A 22 -12.22 7.96 8.19
CA LEU A 22 -12.78 9.31 8.04
C LEU A 22 -12.06 10.13 6.96
N GLY A 23 -10.90 9.66 6.48
CA GLY A 23 -10.20 10.29 5.36
C GLY A 23 -11.03 10.21 4.08
N ALA A 24 -11.24 11.35 3.43
CA ALA A 24 -11.94 11.39 2.15
C ALA A 24 -11.11 10.61 1.11
N LYS A 25 -11.66 9.49 0.61
CA LYS A 25 -11.08 8.71 -0.50
C LYS A 25 -11.37 9.39 -1.84
N GLU A 26 -11.02 10.67 -1.94
CA GLU A 26 -11.24 11.44 -3.16
C GLU A 26 -10.23 11.04 -4.23
N LYS A 27 -10.70 10.96 -5.47
CA LYS A 27 -9.85 10.69 -6.62
C LYS A 27 -8.96 11.90 -6.89
N SER A 28 -7.68 11.67 -7.13
CA SER A 28 -6.74 12.70 -7.54
C SER A 28 -6.85 12.94 -9.05
N LEU A 29 -7.88 13.71 -9.44
CA LEU A 29 -8.28 13.88 -10.85
C LEU A 29 -7.19 14.51 -11.73
N LEU A 30 -6.31 15.33 -11.15
CA LEU A 30 -5.31 16.12 -11.87
C LEU A 30 -3.87 15.64 -11.67
N PHE A 31 -3.66 14.57 -10.90
CA PHE A 31 -2.31 14.03 -10.75
C PHE A 31 -1.87 13.35 -12.04
N ALA A 32 -0.80 13.89 -12.63
CA ALA A 32 -0.25 13.47 -13.91
C ALA A 32 1.10 12.73 -13.79
N GLY A 33 1.60 12.53 -12.56
CA GLY A 33 2.88 11.89 -12.32
C GLY A 33 2.81 10.36 -12.40
N PRO A 34 3.97 9.67 -12.40
CA PRO A 34 4.01 8.22 -12.24
C PRO A 34 3.51 7.83 -10.83
N VAL A 35 2.83 6.68 -10.72
CA VAL A 35 2.31 6.17 -9.44
C VAL A 35 2.94 4.82 -9.14
N TYR A 36 3.36 4.64 -7.88
CA TYR A 36 3.85 3.37 -7.37
C TYR A 36 3.12 3.00 -6.08
N VAL A 37 2.49 1.83 -6.07
CA VAL A 37 1.73 1.34 -4.91
C VAL A 37 2.49 0.22 -4.23
N VAL A 38 2.75 0.37 -2.93
CA VAL A 38 3.36 -0.68 -2.10
C VAL A 38 2.37 -1.10 -1.03
N THR A 39 2.10 -2.40 -0.92
CA THR A 39 1.18 -2.95 0.10
C THR A 39 1.69 -4.28 0.63
N GLY A 40 1.28 -4.64 1.86
CA GLY A 40 1.60 -5.93 2.44
C GLY A 40 0.68 -7.04 1.91
N GLN A 41 1.22 -8.25 1.77
CA GLN A 41 0.47 -9.42 1.30
C GLN A 41 -0.82 -9.70 2.10
N TYR A 42 -0.81 -9.43 3.40
CA TYR A 42 -1.90 -9.71 4.33
C TYR A 42 -2.52 -8.43 4.91
N ASP A 43 -2.56 -7.33 4.15
CA ASP A 43 -3.14 -6.07 4.61
C ASP A 43 -4.67 -6.19 4.82
N TYR A 44 -5.07 -6.42 6.06
CA TYR A 44 -6.48 -6.55 6.41
C TYR A 44 -7.28 -5.25 6.19
N ILE A 45 -6.64 -4.08 6.37
CA ILE A 45 -7.33 -2.78 6.31
C ILE A 45 -7.74 -2.46 4.86
N PHE A 46 -6.89 -2.78 3.89
CA PHE A 46 -7.12 -2.41 2.49
C PHE A 46 -7.61 -3.54 1.58
N CYS A 47 -7.32 -4.81 1.89
CA CYS A 47 -7.71 -5.96 1.06
C CYS A 47 -8.31 -7.15 1.82
N GLY A 48 -8.67 -6.97 3.10
CA GLY A 48 -9.30 -8.04 3.89
C GLY A 48 -8.39 -9.22 4.20
N GLY A 49 -7.08 -9.08 4.01
CA GLY A 49 -6.08 -10.07 4.41
C GLY A 49 -5.48 -10.90 3.28
N ASP A 50 -5.86 -10.67 2.02
CA ASP A 50 -5.13 -11.21 0.86
C ASP A 50 -5.05 -10.20 -0.29
N CYS A 51 -3.89 -9.57 -0.43
CA CYS A 51 -3.65 -8.53 -1.42
C CYS A 51 -3.06 -9.09 -2.73
N ARG A 52 -2.92 -10.42 -2.86
CA ARG A 52 -2.33 -11.07 -4.04
C ARG A 52 -3.22 -11.06 -5.28
N THR A 53 -4.49 -10.70 -5.14
CA THR A 53 -5.40 -10.54 -6.28
C THR A 53 -4.89 -9.43 -7.18
N THR A 54 -4.38 -9.81 -8.35
CA THR A 54 -3.98 -8.91 -9.44
C THR A 54 -5.10 -8.71 -10.48
N ASP A 55 -6.31 -9.18 -10.17
CA ASP A 55 -7.48 -8.93 -11.01
C ASP A 55 -7.96 -7.47 -10.85
N THR A 56 -9.01 -7.10 -11.59
CA THR A 56 -9.61 -5.76 -11.53
C THR A 56 -10.21 -5.39 -10.17
N SER A 57 -10.22 -6.30 -9.19
CA SER A 57 -10.77 -6.08 -7.85
C SER A 57 -9.68 -5.96 -6.76
N GLY A 58 -8.42 -6.21 -7.11
CA GLY A 58 -7.30 -6.10 -6.20
C GLY A 58 -7.01 -4.66 -5.74
N PRO A 59 -6.40 -4.45 -4.57
CA PRO A 59 -6.05 -3.13 -4.05
C PRO A 59 -5.18 -2.33 -5.04
N VAL A 60 -4.32 -3.01 -5.80
CA VAL A 60 -3.50 -2.41 -6.87
C VAL A 60 -4.37 -1.86 -8.01
N ALA A 61 -5.32 -2.66 -8.51
CA ALA A 61 -6.20 -2.26 -9.61
C ALA A 61 -7.16 -1.13 -9.18
N ASN A 62 -7.74 -1.23 -7.99
CA ASN A 62 -8.62 -0.19 -7.42
C ASN A 62 -7.87 1.13 -7.21
N THR A 63 -6.60 1.08 -6.81
CA THR A 63 -5.82 2.30 -6.61
C THR A 63 -5.59 3.06 -7.92
N LYS A 64 -5.51 2.36 -9.06
CA LYS A 64 -5.36 3.01 -10.37
C LYS A 64 -6.54 3.92 -10.71
N GLU A 65 -7.76 3.56 -10.30
CA GLU A 65 -8.95 4.39 -10.54
C GLU A 65 -8.92 5.73 -9.79
N ASN A 66 -8.09 5.84 -8.75
CA ASN A 66 -7.92 7.09 -8.00
C ASN A 66 -6.99 8.09 -8.70
N TYR A 67 -6.28 7.68 -9.76
CA TYR A 67 -5.35 8.52 -10.53
C TYR A 67 -5.67 8.49 -12.03
N PRO A 68 -6.86 8.95 -12.46
CA PRO A 68 -7.32 8.78 -13.83
C PRO A 68 -6.40 9.48 -14.86
N LEU A 69 -5.88 10.67 -14.57
CA LEU A 69 -5.00 11.39 -15.50
C LEU A 69 -3.62 10.72 -15.63
N ALA A 70 -3.03 10.23 -14.55
CA ALA A 70 -1.80 9.45 -14.60
C ALA A 70 -1.96 8.18 -15.46
N ALA A 71 -3.11 7.52 -15.34
CA ALA A 71 -3.44 6.33 -16.12
C ALA A 71 -3.59 6.62 -17.63
N THR A 72 -4.18 7.76 -18.01
CA THR A 72 -4.35 8.14 -19.43
C THR A 72 -3.06 8.63 -20.08
N LEU A 73 -2.19 9.31 -19.32
CA LEU A 73 -0.92 9.83 -19.83
C LEU A 73 0.18 8.77 -19.99
N GLY A 74 -0.07 7.52 -19.58
CA GLY A 74 0.89 6.42 -19.74
C GLY A 74 2.18 6.60 -18.95
N LYS A 75 2.19 7.45 -17.89
CA LYS A 75 3.39 7.72 -17.06
C LYS A 75 3.81 6.52 -16.18
N GLY A 76 3.02 5.46 -16.21
CA GLY A 76 3.26 4.21 -15.50
C GLY A 76 2.49 4.17 -14.19
N PHE A 77 1.82 3.05 -13.99
CA PHE A 77 1.21 2.66 -12.73
C PHE A 77 1.81 1.30 -12.38
N ASP A 78 2.72 1.30 -11.41
CA ASP A 78 3.48 0.13 -11.00
C ASP A 78 3.09 -0.23 -9.56
N SER A 79 3.32 -1.47 -9.14
CA SER A 79 3.01 -1.89 -7.78
C SER A 79 3.95 -2.96 -7.25
N HIS A 80 4.05 -3.07 -5.93
CA HIS A 80 4.77 -4.14 -5.25
C HIS A 80 3.99 -4.66 -4.04
N ILE A 81 3.93 -5.98 -3.92
CA ILE A 81 3.33 -6.66 -2.78
C ILE A 81 4.45 -7.25 -1.93
N VAL A 82 4.62 -6.70 -0.73
CA VAL A 82 5.63 -7.15 0.23
C VAL A 82 5.17 -8.47 0.83
N GLN A 83 5.91 -9.55 0.53
CA GLN A 83 5.54 -10.90 0.95
C GLN A 83 5.69 -11.05 2.47
N GLY A 84 4.77 -11.80 3.10
CA GLY A 84 4.87 -12.09 4.53
C GLY A 84 4.52 -10.92 5.46
N THR A 85 3.96 -9.81 4.94
CA THR A 85 3.68 -8.60 5.74
C THR A 85 2.21 -8.23 5.76
N ALA A 86 1.79 -7.51 6.80
CA ALA A 86 0.47 -6.92 6.92
C ALA A 86 0.52 -5.41 6.59
N HIS A 87 -0.43 -4.64 7.11
CA HIS A 87 -0.63 -3.22 6.80
C HIS A 87 0.65 -2.38 6.97
N CYS A 88 1.27 -2.44 8.15
CA CYS A 88 2.49 -1.70 8.46
C CYS A 88 3.74 -2.41 7.92
N TRP A 89 3.76 -2.74 6.62
CA TRP A 89 4.79 -3.56 5.98
C TRP A 89 6.22 -3.10 6.28
N GLN A 90 6.43 -1.79 6.46
CA GLN A 90 7.71 -1.17 6.80
C GLN A 90 8.26 -1.57 8.18
N LEU A 91 7.42 -2.14 9.05
CA LEU A 91 7.79 -2.63 10.39
C LEU A 91 7.99 -4.15 10.43
N HIS A 92 7.77 -4.86 9.32
CA HIS A 92 8.02 -6.30 9.22
C HIS A 92 9.46 -6.60 8.80
N TYR A 93 9.91 -7.84 9.02
CA TYR A 93 11.25 -8.29 8.62
C TYR A 93 11.54 -8.17 7.13
N ALA A 94 10.52 -8.18 6.28
CA ALA A 94 10.64 -8.03 4.83
C ALA A 94 10.68 -6.56 4.35
N ALA A 95 10.65 -5.56 5.25
CA ALA A 95 10.62 -4.15 4.88
C ALA A 95 11.77 -3.73 3.94
N HIS A 96 12.97 -4.31 4.12
CA HIS A 96 14.12 -4.06 3.26
C HIS A 96 13.82 -4.33 1.77
N ASP A 97 13.12 -5.42 1.45
CA ASP A 97 12.76 -5.76 0.06
C ASP A 97 11.92 -4.64 -0.57
N ALA A 98 10.92 -4.14 0.16
CA ALA A 98 10.09 -3.05 -0.32
C ALA A 98 10.89 -1.76 -0.52
N PHE A 99 11.80 -1.41 0.41
CA PHE A 99 12.66 -0.23 0.24
C PHE A 99 13.54 -0.34 -0.98
N VAL A 100 14.17 -1.50 -1.23
CA VAL A 100 14.98 -1.73 -2.44
C VAL A 100 14.13 -1.52 -3.70
N ASN A 101 12.94 -2.13 -3.76
CA ASN A 101 12.04 -2.02 -4.91
C ASN A 101 11.61 -0.57 -5.17
N VAL A 102 11.30 0.20 -4.12
CA VAL A 102 10.97 1.64 -4.24
C VAL A 102 12.15 2.44 -4.80
N HIS A 103 13.36 2.25 -4.27
CA HIS A 103 14.53 3.00 -4.74
C HIS A 103 14.87 2.67 -6.19
N GLN A 104 14.82 1.39 -6.58
CA GLN A 104 15.03 0.98 -7.97
C GLN A 104 13.94 1.53 -8.90
N TRP A 105 12.69 1.62 -8.43
CA TRP A 105 11.63 2.23 -9.21
C TRP A 105 11.87 3.73 -9.41
N LEU A 106 12.26 4.45 -8.36
CA LEU A 106 12.60 5.87 -8.44
C LEU A 106 13.73 6.12 -9.45
N GLU A 107 14.81 5.33 -9.39
CA GLU A 107 15.93 5.41 -10.33
C GLU A 107 15.45 5.22 -11.79
N ARG A 108 14.60 4.21 -12.05
CA ARG A 108 14.01 3.98 -13.40
C ARG A 108 13.13 5.13 -13.88
N LYS A 109 12.57 5.93 -12.98
CA LYS A 109 11.76 7.12 -13.31
C LYS A 109 12.60 8.40 -13.39
N GLY A 110 13.90 8.35 -13.07
CA GLY A 110 14.83 9.46 -13.16
C GLY A 110 14.88 10.36 -11.92
N PHE A 111 14.62 9.80 -10.74
CA PHE A 111 14.78 10.48 -9.44
C PHE A 111 16.07 10.08 -8.74
#